data_AF-A0A450UTU0-F1
#
_entry.id   AF-A0A450UTU0-F1
#
_cell.length_a   1.000
_cell.length_b   1.000
_cell.length_c   1.000
_cell.angle_alpha   90.00
_cell.angle_beta   90.00
_cell.angle_gamma   90.00
#
_symmetry.space_group_name_H-M   'P 1'
#
loop_
_entity.id
_entity.type
_entity.pdbx_description
1 polymer ?
#
loop_
_entity_poly.entity_id
_entity_poly.type
_entity_poly.pdbx_seq_one_letter_code
_entity_poly.pdbx_strand_id
1 'polypeptide(L)'
;MPDKTTVSNARHYREIGEFRDGHDATECGGEEPVAFDMDIQSHDRYLAIDEALYPRIRRIAHRWGMSEGVFLNTIVQEKIERIEQTP
;
A
#
# COMPACT_ATOMS: atom_id res chain seq x y z
N MET A 1 -32.77 -26.63 -7.39
CA MET A 1 -31.73 -25.84 -6.71
C MET A 1 -32.39 -25.29 -5.47
N PRO A 2 -32.01 -25.69 -4.26
CA PRO A 2 -32.74 -25.26 -3.06
C PRO A 2 -32.52 -23.78 -2.85
N ASP A 3 -33.61 -23.11 -2.48
CA ASP A 3 -33.74 -21.67 -2.38
C ASP A 3 -32.65 -21.05 -1.51
N LYS A 4 -32.06 -19.96 -2.02
CA LYS A 4 -31.14 -19.08 -1.29
C LYS A 4 -31.78 -18.67 0.04
N THR A 5 -31.41 -19.33 1.14
CA THR A 5 -31.81 -18.90 2.48
C THR A 5 -31.17 -17.54 2.75
N THR A 6 -32.00 -16.51 2.81
CA THR A 6 -31.64 -15.10 2.97
C THR A 6 -31.07 -14.87 4.36
N VAL A 7 -29.74 -14.81 4.47
CA VAL A 7 -29.02 -14.44 5.71
C VAL A 7 -29.57 -13.15 6.33
N SER A 8 -30.09 -12.23 5.50
CA SER A 8 -30.69 -10.96 5.94
C SER A 8 -32.21 -10.99 6.18
N ASN A 9 -32.94 -12.05 5.79
CA ASN A 9 -34.42 -12.11 5.79
C ASN A 9 -35.14 -10.90 5.14
N ALA A 10 -34.44 -10.12 4.32
CA ALA A 10 -34.97 -8.90 3.70
C ALA A 10 -36.05 -9.21 2.65
N ARG A 11 -37.09 -8.37 2.60
CA ARG A 11 -38.23 -8.47 1.67
C ARG A 11 -38.05 -7.61 0.42
N HIS A 12 -37.14 -6.63 0.47
CA HIS A 12 -36.84 -5.72 -0.65
C HIS A 12 -35.37 -5.30 -0.63
N TYR A 13 -34.84 -4.88 -1.78
CA TYR A 13 -33.42 -4.56 -1.95
C TYR A 13 -32.89 -3.47 -0.98
N ARG A 14 -33.75 -2.53 -0.59
CA ARG A 14 -33.42 -1.50 0.38
C ARG A 14 -33.03 -2.08 1.75
N GLU A 15 -33.80 -3.06 2.24
CA GLU A 15 -33.54 -3.74 3.52
C GLU A 15 -32.25 -4.58 3.46
N ILE A 16 -31.86 -5.05 2.26
CA ILE A 16 -30.57 -5.72 2.06
C ILE A 16 -29.41 -4.74 2.26
N GLY A 17 -29.54 -3.50 1.75
CA GLY A 17 -28.54 -2.44 1.94
C GLY A 17 -28.41 -2.08 3.43
N GLU A 18 -29.53 -1.82 4.09
CA GLU A 18 -29.57 -1.50 5.52
C GLU A 18 -28.95 -2.60 6.39
N PHE A 19 -29.14 -3.87 6.02
CA PHE A 19 -28.46 -5.00 6.66
C PHE A 19 -26.94 -5.00 6.41
N ARG A 20 -26.48 -4.78 5.17
CA ARG A 20 -25.04 -4.78 4.84
C ARG A 20 -24.29 -3.57 5.38
N ASP A 21 -24.97 -2.45 5.59
CA ASP A 21 -24.38 -1.26 6.19
C ASP A 21 -24.16 -1.43 7.71
N GLY A 22 -24.96 -2.29 8.36
CA GLY A 22 -24.89 -2.57 9.79
C GLY A 22 -24.10 -3.82 10.18
N HIS A 23 -23.67 -4.63 9.21
CA HIS A 23 -23.01 -5.93 9.43
C HIS A 23 -21.73 -6.06 8.60
N ASP A 24 -20.67 -6.58 9.19
CA ASP A 24 -19.44 -6.85 8.45
C ASP A 24 -19.63 -8.04 7.50
N ALA A 25 -18.99 -8.00 6.34
CA ALA A 25 -18.98 -9.13 5.40
C ALA A 25 -18.39 -10.41 6.01
N THR A 26 -17.57 -10.32 7.06
CA THR A 26 -17.04 -11.47 7.81
C THR A 26 -18.04 -12.06 8.80
N GLU A 27 -19.10 -11.33 9.19
CA GLU A 27 -20.08 -11.81 10.17
C GLU A 27 -21.11 -12.78 9.56
N CYS A 28 -21.22 -12.81 8.23
CA CYS A 28 -22.30 -13.47 7.52
C CYS A 28 -21.80 -14.20 6.28
N GLY A 29 -21.69 -15.53 6.35
CA GLY A 29 -21.25 -16.39 5.25
C GLY A 29 -20.23 -17.43 5.73
N GLY A 30 -20.03 -18.50 4.96
CA GLY A 30 -18.94 -19.42 5.21
C GLY A 30 -17.61 -18.85 4.71
N GLU A 31 -16.53 -19.07 5.44
CA GLU A 31 -15.19 -18.83 4.93
C GLU A 31 -14.83 -19.94 3.94
N GLU A 32 -14.38 -19.56 2.74
CA GLU A 32 -13.84 -20.49 1.76
C GLU A 32 -12.36 -20.17 1.57
N PRO A 33 -11.46 -21.16 1.69
CA PRO A 33 -10.03 -20.92 1.54
C PRO A 33 -9.73 -20.46 0.12
N VAL A 34 -9.21 -19.24 0.00
CA VAL A 34 -8.80 -18.64 -1.27
C VAL A 34 -7.30 -18.37 -1.25
N ALA A 35 -6.61 -18.74 -2.32
CA ALA A 35 -5.21 -18.39 -2.55
C ALA A 35 -5.16 -17.20 -3.51
N PHE A 36 -4.44 -16.16 -3.12
CA PHE A 36 -4.10 -15.05 -4.00
C PHE A 36 -2.61 -15.13 -4.33
N ASP A 37 -2.28 -15.33 -5.61
CA ASP A 37 -0.91 -15.15 -6.09
C ASP A 37 -0.70 -13.66 -6.38
N MET A 38 -0.02 -12.99 -5.46
CA MET A 38 0.27 -11.56 -5.57
C MET A 38 1.76 -11.37 -5.84
N ASP A 39 2.09 -11.04 -7.09
CA ASP A 39 3.46 -10.75 -7.49
C ASP A 39 3.79 -9.26 -7.30
N ILE A 40 4.20 -8.90 -6.08
CA ILE A 40 4.65 -7.53 -5.78
C ILE A 40 6.11 -7.39 -6.23
N GLN A 41 6.31 -6.99 -7.48
CA GLN A 41 7.63 -6.67 -8.01
C GLN A 41 8.06 -5.27 -7.53
N SER A 42 8.98 -5.21 -6.54
CA SER A 42 9.66 -3.95 -6.23
C SER A 42 10.55 -3.58 -7.43
N HIS A 43 10.33 -2.41 -8.01
CA HIS A 43 11.16 -1.91 -9.11
C HIS A 43 12.36 -1.16 -8.53
N ASP A 44 13.20 -1.86 -7.75
CA ASP A 44 14.38 -1.27 -7.16
C ASP A 44 15.48 -1.11 -8.22
N ARG A 45 15.99 0.12 -8.35
CA ARG A 45 17.16 0.42 -9.18
C ARG A 45 18.38 0.59 -8.29
N TYR A 46 19.40 -0.24 -8.50
CA TYR A 46 20.66 -0.15 -7.78
C TYR A 46 21.60 0.82 -8.48
N LEU A 47 22.08 1.81 -7.72
CA LEU A 47 23.09 2.77 -8.15
C LEU A 47 24.32 2.63 -7.26
N ALA A 48 25.51 2.67 -7.87
CA ALA A 48 26.75 2.68 -7.11
C ALA A 48 26.86 4.00 -6.32
N ILE A 49 27.14 3.90 -5.03
CA ILE A 49 27.40 5.03 -4.14
C ILE A 49 28.83 4.88 -3.61
N ASP A 50 29.54 6.00 -3.53
CA ASP A 50 30.87 6.06 -2.95
C ASP A 50 30.91 5.49 -1.52
N GLU A 51 31.96 4.71 -1.23
CA GLU A 51 32.11 3.98 0.04
C GLU A 51 32.19 4.90 1.26
N ALA A 52 32.78 6.08 1.12
CA ALA A 52 32.85 7.07 2.19
C ALA A 52 31.55 7.89 2.31
N LEU A 53 30.76 7.96 1.24
CA LEU A 53 29.49 8.69 1.20
C LEU A 53 28.34 7.93 1.87
N TYR A 54 28.25 6.61 1.66
CA TYR A 54 27.15 5.80 2.17
C TYR A 54 26.97 5.88 3.71
N PRO A 55 28.04 5.81 4.55
CA PRO A 55 27.91 5.99 6.00
C PRO A 55 27.37 7.37 6.41
N ARG A 56 27.58 8.41 5.60
CA ARG A 56 27.06 9.75 5.86
C ARG A 56 25.56 9.80 5.56
N ILE A 57 25.15 9.25 4.43
CA ILE A 57 23.73 9.12 4.03
C ILE A 57 22.96 8.39 5.13
N ARG A 58 23.41 7.19 5.51
CA ARG A 58 22.77 6.35 6.53
C ARG A 58 22.59 7.08 7.85
N ARG A 59 23.62 7.76 8.33
CA ARG A 59 23.59 8.51 9.59
C ARG A 59 22.59 9.68 9.56
N ILE A 60 22.47 10.38 8.44
CA ILE A 60 21.52 11.49 8.30
C ILE A 60 20.09 10.97 8.21
N ALA A 61 19.85 9.96 7.35
CA ALA A 61 18.54 9.33 7.20
C ALA A 61 18.01 8.81 8.55
N HIS A 62 18.85 8.10 9.31
CA HIS A 62 18.50 7.63 10.65
C HIS A 62 18.21 8.78 11.63
N ARG A 63 18.98 9.86 11.59
CA ARG A 63 18.73 11.04 12.43
C ARG A 63 17.38 11.69 12.12
N TRP A 64 16.93 11.62 10.88
CA TRP A 64 15.65 12.17 10.44
C TRP A 64 14.48 11.17 10.55
N GLY A 65 14.74 9.95 11.04
CA GLY A 65 13.72 8.91 11.17
C GLY A 65 13.20 8.37 9.83
N MET A 66 13.99 8.49 8.76
CA MET A 66 13.61 8.10 7.40
C MET A 66 14.46 6.92 6.93
N SER A 67 13.94 6.16 5.95
CA SER A 67 14.75 5.16 5.25
C SER A 67 15.79 5.84 4.36
N GLU A 68 16.90 5.15 4.11
CA GLU A 68 18.00 5.65 3.28
C GLU A 68 17.52 5.96 1.85
N GLY A 69 16.66 5.10 1.29
CA GLY A 69 16.07 5.30 -0.03
C GLY A 69 15.16 6.52 -0.10
N VAL A 70 14.30 6.74 0.91
CA VAL A 70 13.45 7.94 0.97
C VAL A 70 14.31 9.19 1.06
N PHE A 71 15.30 9.20 1.97
CA PHE A 71 16.21 10.34 2.12
C PHE A 71 16.96 10.66 0.82
N LEU A 72 17.51 9.64 0.15
CA LEU A 72 18.20 9.82 -1.12
C LEU A 72 17.27 10.36 -2.21
N ASN A 73 16.07 9.80 -2.35
CA ASN A 73 15.11 10.26 -3.35
C ASN A 73 14.72 11.73 -3.14
N THR A 74 14.45 12.14 -1.89
CA THR A 74 14.13 13.55 -1.59
C THR A 74 15.26 14.48 -2.00
N ILE A 75 16.50 14.17 -1.61
CA ILE A 75 17.66 15.02 -1.95
C ILE A 75 17.90 15.06 -3.46
N VAL A 76 17.81 13.93 -4.15
CA VAL A 76 18.01 13.86 -5.61
C VAL A 76 16.93 14.65 -6.34
N GLN A 77 15.67 14.51 -5.93
CA GLN A 77 14.55 15.25 -6.52
C GLN A 77 14.74 16.76 -6.39
N GLU A 78 15.03 17.26 -5.17
CA GLU A 78 15.29 18.69 -4.95
C GLU A 78 16.43 19.23 -5.83
N LYS A 79 17.44 18.40 -6.11
CA LYS A 79 18.58 18.79 -6.97
C LYS A 79 18.20 18.80 -8.44
N ILE A 80 17.46 17.80 -8.91
CA ILE A 80 16.97 17.73 -10.29
C ILE A 80 16.07 18.92 -10.59
N GLU A 81 15.10 19.22 -9.72
CA GLU A 81 14.20 20.35 -9.90
C GLU A 81 14.95 21.68 -10.04
N ARG A 82 16.02 21.89 -9.26
CA ARG A 82 16.87 23.09 -9.38
C ARG A 82 17.67 23.13 -10.68
N ILE A 83 18.16 21.98 -11.15
CA ILE A 83 18.91 21.88 -12.40
C ILE A 83 17.98 22.19 -13.57
N GLU A 84 16.77 21.62 -13.58
CA GLU A 84 15.78 21.83 -14.63
C GLU A 84 15.22 23.26 -14.67
N GLN A 85 15.20 23.95 -13.52
CA GLN A 85 14.79 25.36 -13.42
C GLN A 85 15.90 26.35 -13.83
N THR A 86 17.14 25.89 -14.04
CA THR A 86 18.23 26.75 -14.49
C THR A 86 18.32 26.66 -16.03
N PRO A 87 18.09 27.76 -16.77
CA PRO A 87 18.06 27.75 -18.24
C PRO A 87 19.43 27.45 -18.87
#